data_AF-A0A0V8JIZ0-F1
#
_entry.id   AF-A0A0V8JIZ0-F1
#
_cell.length_a   1.000
_cell.length_b   1.000
_cell.length_c   1.000
_cell.angle_alpha   90.00
_cell.angle_beta   90.00
_cell.angle_gamma   90.00
#
_symmetry.space_group_name_H-M   'P 1'
#
loop_
_entity.id
_entity.type
_entity.pdbx_description
1 polymer ?
#
loop_
_entity_poly.entity_id
_entity_poly.type
_entity_poly.pdbx_seq_one_letter_code
_entity_poly.pdbx_strand_id
1 'polypeptide(L)' 'MYEQDHSEVGRHLRFRDYLRKHPDEAWEYACLKQELAKKYQYSPAEYVGGKTSFIQMIDQKALRK' A
#
# COMPACT_ATOMS: atom_id res chain seq x y z
N MET A 1 -17.65 11.00 -7.12
CA MET A 1 -17.66 11.71 -5.83
C MET A 1 -16.59 11.05 -4.98
N TYR A 2 -15.48 11.73 -4.71
CA TYR A 2 -14.51 11.26 -3.71
C TYR A 2 -14.74 12.15 -2.50
N GLU A 3 -15.41 11.61 -1.49
CA GLU A 3 -15.66 12.30 -0.23
C GLU A 3 -14.32 12.58 0.43
N GLN A 4 -14.07 13.88 0.63
CA GLN A 4 -12.85 14.41 1.23
C GLN A 4 -12.86 14.16 2.73
N ASP A 5 -12.54 12.94 3.15
CA ASP A 5 -12.03 12.72 4.49
C ASP A 5 -10.51 12.96 4.47
N HIS A 6 -10.09 14.14 4.92
CA HIS A 6 -8.70 14.62 4.91
C HIS A 6 -7.69 13.66 5.60
N SER A 7 -8.18 12.66 6.33
CA SER A 7 -7.37 11.64 7.01
C SER A 7 -6.69 10.68 6.03
N GLU A 8 -7.36 10.30 4.94
CA GLU A 8 -6.82 9.36 3.95
C GLU A 8 -5.67 9.98 3.15
N VAL A 9 -5.75 11.28 2.88
CA VAL A 9 -4.67 12.02 2.19
C VAL A 9 -3.38 11.99 3.01
N GLY A 10 -3.47 12.27 4.32
CA GLY A 10 -2.32 12.23 5.23
C GLY A 10 -1.70 10.83 5.31
N ARG A 11 -2.54 9.79 5.31
CA ARG A 11 -2.11 8.39 5.27
C ARG A 11 -1.34 8.07 3.99
N HIS A 12 -1.88 8.44 2.84
CA HIS A 12 -1.22 8.23 1.55
C HIS A 12 0.11 8.99 1.42
N LEU A 13 0.18 10.21 1.95
CA LEU A 13 1.43 10.99 1.97
C LEU A 13 2.49 10.34 2.84
N ARG A 14 2.14 9.91 4.06
CA ARG A 14 3.06 9.19 4.96
C ARG A 14 3.56 7.90 4.36
N PHE A 15 2.66 7.11 3.77
CA PHE A 15 3.00 5.87 3.07
C PHE A 15 3.98 6.13 1.92
N ARG A 16 3.71 7.14 1.09
CA ARG A 16 4.60 7.55 -0.01
C ARG A 16 5.98 7.99 0.49
N ASP A 17 6.02 8.84 1.50
CA ASP A 17 7.27 9.38 2.03
C ASP A 17 8.08 8.32 2.79
N TYR A 18 7.42 7.33 3.39
CA TYR A 18 8.05 6.15 3.97
C TYR A 18 8.71 5.31 2.87
N LEU A 19 7.96 4.91 1.83
CA LEU A 19 8.51 4.11 0.74
C LEU A 19 9.66 4.81 0.00
N ARG A 20 9.66 6.15 -0.08
CA ARG A 20 10.80 6.90 -0.63
C ARG A 20 12.08 6.80 0.21
N LYS A 21 11.95 6.59 1.52
CA LYS A 21 13.08 6.44 2.44
C LYS A 21 13.53 4.99 2.60
N HIS A 22 12.66 4.05 2.22
CA HIS A 22 12.88 2.61 2.34
C HIS A 22 12.73 1.94 0.96
N PRO A 23 13.75 2.06 0.08
CA PRO A 23 13.70 1.53 -1.27
C PRO A 23 13.53 0.00 -1.31
N ASP A 24 14.07 -0.73 -0.33
CA ASP A 24 13.90 -2.18 -0.20
C ASP A 24 12.42 -2.56 -0.04
N GLU A 25 11.70 -1.89 0.86
CA GLU A 25 10.27 -2.12 1.10
C GLU A 25 9.41 -1.65 -0.08
N ALA A 26 9.84 -0.60 -0.79
CA ALA A 26 9.19 -0.17 -2.02
C ALA A 26 9.33 -1.22 -3.13
N TRP A 27 10.47 -1.91 -3.19
CA TRP A 27 10.70 -3.01 -4.12
C TRP A 27 9.84 -4.24 -3.75
N GLU A 28 9.78 -4.61 -2.47
CA GLU A 28 8.88 -5.67 -2.00
C GLU A 28 7.41 -5.35 -2.34
N TYR A 29 6.98 -4.11 -2.15
CA TYR A 29 5.64 -3.70 -2.52
C TYR A 29 5.39 -3.82 -4.02
N ALA A 30 6.36 -3.43 -4.85
CA ALA A 30 6.26 -3.57 -6.30
C ALA A 30 6.15 -5.03 -6.73
N CYS A 31 6.98 -5.91 -6.14
CA CYS A 31 6.93 -7.35 -6.38
C CYS A 31 5.57 -7.92 -5.99
N LEU A 32 5.08 -7.61 -4.80
CA LEU A 32 3.76 -8.03 -4.31
C LEU A 32 2.65 -7.57 -5.26
N LYS A 33 2.67 -6.33 -5.76
CA LYS A 33 1.66 -5.88 -6.74
C LYS A 33 1.68 -6.71 -8.01
N GLN A 34 2.87 -7.08 -8.50
CA GLN A 34 3.01 -7.90 -9.69
C GLN A 34 2.53 -9.33 -9.46
N GLU A 35 2.87 -9.94 -8.32
CA GLU A 35 2.39 -11.27 -7.95
C GLU A 35 0.88 -11.29 -7.80
N LEU A 36 0.30 -10.32 -7.11
CA LEU A 36 -1.14 -10.21 -6.96
C LEU A 36 -1.83 -9.94 -8.29
N ALA A 37 -1.22 -9.15 -9.20
CA ALA A 37 -1.80 -8.91 -10.52
C ALA A 37 -1.82 -10.18 -11.36
N LYS A 38 -0.78 -11.02 -11.26
CA LYS A 38 -0.72 -12.33 -11.93
C LYS A 38 -1.70 -13.33 -11.29
N LYS A 39 -1.76 -13.36 -9.97
CA LYS A 39 -2.57 -14.33 -9.21
C LYS A 39 -4.07 -14.01 -9.27
N TYR A 40 -4.43 -12.73 -9.27
CA TYR A 40 -5.80 -12.25 -9.16
C TYR A 40 -6.21 -11.38 -10.36
N GLN A 41 -5.90 -11.82 -11.58
CA GLN A 41 -6.20 -11.04 -12.80
C GLN A 41 -7.70 -10.80 -13.03
N TYR A 42 -8.54 -11.73 -12.57
CA TYR A 42 -10.01 -11.66 -12.69
C TYR A 42 -10.71 -11.35 -11.37
N SER A 43 -9.95 -11.14 -10.28
CA SER A 43 -10.49 -11.00 -8.93
C SER A 43 -9.96 -9.71 -8.28
N PRO A 44 -10.48 -8.54 -8.65
CA PRO A 44 -10.04 -7.26 -8.09
C PRO A 44 -10.25 -7.18 -6.57
N ALA A 45 -11.26 -7.86 -6.01
CA ALA A 45 -11.47 -7.93 -4.57
C ALA A 45 -10.31 -8.62 -3.83
N GLU A 46 -9.85 -9.76 -4.35
CA GLU A 46 -8.69 -10.50 -3.82
C GLU A 46 -7.39 -9.71 -4.00
N TYR A 47 -7.24 -9.01 -5.13
CA TYR A 47 -6.11 -8.13 -5.39
C TYR A 47 -6.01 -6.99 -4.36
N VAL A 48 -7.13 -6.37 -4.02
CA VAL A 48 -7.18 -5.33 -2.99
C VAL A 48 -6.90 -5.95 -1.62
N GLY A 49 -7.55 -7.07 -1.28
CA GLY A 49 -7.34 -7.79 -0.02
C GLY A 49 -5.87 -8.19 0.21
N GLY A 50 -5.21 -8.74 -0.81
CA GLY A 50 -3.81 -9.14 -0.75
C GLY A 50 -2.83 -7.98 -0.52
N LYS A 51 -3.20 -6.76 -0.95
CA LYS A 51 -2.40 -5.56 -0.68
C LYS A 51 -2.71 -4.91 0.67
N THR A 52 -3.91 -5.12 1.20
CA THR A 52 -4.35 -4.51 2.46
C THR A 52 -3.40 -4.83 3.61
N SER A 53 -2.98 -6.10 3.74
CA SER A 53 -2.03 -6.51 4.79
C SER A 53 -0.69 -5.78 4.67
N PHE A 54 -0.18 -5.62 3.45
CA PHE A 54 1.08 -4.90 3.21
C PHE A 54 0.93 -3.40 3.49
N ILE A 55 -0.18 -2.79 3.05
CA ILE A 55 -0.45 -1.38 3.30
C ILE A 55 -0.54 -1.11 4.81
N GLN A 56 -1.23 -1.95 5.57
CA GLN A 56 -1.30 -1.84 7.03
C GLN A 56 0.07 -1.98 7.70
N MET A 57 0.90 -2.92 7.23
CA MET A 57 2.25 -3.10 7.75
C MET A 57 3.10 -1.83 7.58
N ILE A 58 3.14 -1.28 6.36
CA ILE A 58 3.88 -0.03 6.10
C ILE A 58 3.28 1.15 6.86
N ASP A 59 1.95 1.22 6.99
CA ASP A 59 1.28 2.27 7.75
C ASP A 59 1.75 2.27 9.22
N GLN A 60 1.81 1.09 9.84
CA GLN A 60 2.34 0.95 11.20
C GLN A 60 3.82 1.33 11.30
N LYS A 61 4.64 0.94 10.31
CA LYS A 61 6.05 1.33 10.29
C LYS A 61 6.22 2.84 10.09
N ALA A 62 5.38 3.47 9.27
CA ALA A 62 5.37 4.90 9.04
C ALA A 62 4.87 5.70 10.27
N LEU A 63 4.02 5.09 11.11
CA LEU A 63 3.55 5.65 12.37
C LEU A 63 4.57 5.55 13.52
N ARG A 64 5.46 4.54 13.51
CA ARG A 64 6.48 4.29 14.55
C ARG A 64 7.70 5.22 14.51
N LYS A 65 7.50 6.48 14.14
CA LYS A 65 8.57 7.48 14.10
C LYS A 65 8.88 8.06 15.47
#